data_AF-A0AAJ5QNS4-F1
#
_entry.id   AF-A0AAJ5QNS4-F1
#
_cell.length_a   1.000
_cell.length_b   1.000
_cell.length_c   1.000
_cell.angle_alpha   90.00
_cell.angle_beta   90.00
_cell.angle_gamma   90.00
#
_symmetry.space_group_name_H-M   'P 1'
#
loop_
_entity.id
_entity.type
_entity.pdbx_description
1 polymer ?
#
loop_
_entity_poly.entity_id
_entity_poly.type
_entity_poly.pdbx_seq_one_letter_code
_entity_poly.pdbx_strand_id
1 'polypeptide(L)'
;MKSWIIPLCLALLPAAVQAKSVRIAWSPAARLSAWLDNVPGAQPRQWCGASAALHIEPAGAFSQEAFNDFLPQVGRILAKQCGELKTLRWTVIDKQGDARLKGTASADQKWRVILPPPEIVADATPWQRFALSARCSFRTYWPADGQAAQPVSPEGSEPRCDDAGWIQGPGRIGSSAVTFVSGYPLLNAPAGATQQSTQVVSANNQRLILASGSDASSWLLLPWDAAHLAWRFDGSVLIKATPGEAEDARARTTLIDAARQRWALGDKEAAWQLIAALHPHALNPAPDPLAQLNSDAAPAARGK
;
A
#
# COMPACT_ATOMS: atom_id res chain seq x y z
N MET A 1 63.06 -9.76 -20.58
CA MET A 1 61.61 -9.70 -20.30
C MET A 1 61.20 -8.23 -20.24
N LYS A 2 60.29 -7.80 -21.12
CA LYS A 2 60.02 -6.39 -21.45
C LYS A 2 58.77 -5.94 -20.69
N SER A 3 58.94 -5.04 -19.72
CA SER A 3 57.88 -4.53 -18.83
C SER A 3 57.02 -3.50 -19.57
N TRP A 4 55.70 -3.70 -19.54
CA TRP A 4 54.73 -2.77 -20.12
C TRP A 4 53.95 -2.09 -18.97
N ILE A 5 54.01 -0.77 -18.90
CA ILE A 5 53.27 0.04 -17.92
C ILE A 5 51.95 0.46 -18.57
N ILE A 6 50.83 0.03 -17.99
CA ILE A 6 49.48 0.48 -18.37
C ILE A 6 49.12 1.69 -17.50
N PRO A 7 48.73 2.85 -18.06
CA PRO A 7 48.30 3.99 -17.27
C PRO A 7 46.84 3.82 -16.84
N LEU A 8 46.58 4.02 -15.55
CA LEU A 8 45.27 3.95 -14.93
C LEU A 8 44.52 5.28 -15.17
N CYS A 9 43.49 5.28 -16.01
CA CYS A 9 42.57 6.42 -16.15
C CYS A 9 41.68 6.52 -14.89
N LEU A 10 41.85 7.60 -14.12
CA LEU A 10 40.92 8.00 -13.05
C LEU A 10 39.63 8.57 -13.68
N ALA A 11 38.56 7.79 -13.62
CA ALA A 11 37.21 8.27 -13.90
C ALA A 11 36.73 9.17 -12.75
N LEU A 12 36.49 10.45 -13.04
CA LEU A 12 35.82 11.38 -12.13
C LEU A 12 34.35 10.98 -12.00
N LEU A 13 33.98 10.38 -10.87
CA LEU A 13 32.59 10.13 -10.53
C LEU A 13 31.90 11.46 -10.17
N PRO A 14 30.70 11.75 -10.71
CA PRO A 14 29.93 12.93 -10.32
C PRO A 14 29.55 12.83 -8.83
N ALA A 15 29.80 13.91 -8.08
CA ALA A 15 29.40 13.99 -6.69
C ALA A 15 27.86 13.93 -6.60
N ALA A 16 27.34 12.86 -6.03
CA ALA A 16 25.94 12.81 -5.60
C ALA A 16 25.73 13.95 -4.59
N VAL A 17 24.83 14.89 -4.89
CA VAL A 17 24.31 15.84 -3.90
C VAL A 17 23.59 14.99 -2.85
N GLN A 18 24.29 14.71 -1.75
CA GLN A 18 23.72 14.00 -0.62
C GLN A 18 22.60 14.87 -0.06
N ALA A 19 21.37 14.34 -0.06
CA ALA A 19 20.25 14.92 0.65
C ALA A 19 20.63 15.04 2.14
N LYS A 20 20.83 16.27 2.62
CA LYS A 20 21.19 16.53 4.00
C LYS A 20 19.93 16.88 4.78
N SER A 21 19.80 16.30 5.98
CA SER A 21 18.85 16.79 6.97
C SER A 21 19.51 17.82 7.86
N VAL A 22 18.82 18.93 8.13
CA VAL A 22 19.37 20.04 8.89
C VAL A 22 18.47 20.38 10.07
N ARG A 23 19.02 20.34 11.29
CA ARG A 23 18.26 20.65 12.51
C ARG A 23 17.91 22.13 12.54
N ILE A 24 16.62 22.43 12.60
CA ILE A 24 16.10 23.81 12.60
C ILE A 24 15.55 24.23 13.96
N ALA A 25 15.15 23.27 14.79
CA ALA A 25 14.62 23.54 16.11
C ALA A 25 14.94 22.38 17.05
N TRP A 26 15.13 22.73 18.31
CA TRP A 26 15.24 21.80 19.43
C TRP A 26 14.50 22.41 20.62
N SER A 27 13.67 21.62 21.28
CA SER A 27 13.00 22.02 22.52
C SER A 27 13.39 21.06 23.64
N PRO A 28 14.17 21.51 24.65
CA PRO A 28 14.46 20.71 25.83
C PRO A 28 13.20 20.32 26.59
N ALA A 29 12.24 21.24 26.70
CA ALA A 29 10.99 21.02 27.43
C ALA A 29 10.11 19.98 26.73
N ALA A 30 9.98 20.03 25.41
CA ALA A 30 9.24 19.03 24.64
C ALA A 30 10.04 17.73 24.41
N ARG A 31 11.36 17.78 24.57
CA ARG A 31 12.31 16.73 24.19
C ARG A 31 12.19 16.34 22.71
N LEU A 32 11.97 17.31 21.83
CA LEU A 32 11.79 17.11 20.39
C LEU A 32 12.78 17.95 19.59
N SER A 33 13.44 17.32 18.60
CA SER A 33 14.16 18.03 17.53
C SER A 33 13.34 18.03 16.25
N ALA A 34 13.36 19.14 15.50
CA ALA A 34 12.84 19.22 14.14
C ALA A 34 13.98 19.43 13.14
N TRP A 35 13.92 18.67 12.05
CA TRP A 35 14.93 18.67 11.00
C TRP A 35 14.26 18.91 9.66
N LEU A 36 14.83 19.79 8.83
CA LEU A 36 14.44 19.92 7.42
C LEU A 36 15.05 18.78 6.61
N ASP A 37 14.23 18.11 5.82
CA ASP A 37 14.65 17.00 4.98
C ASP A 37 14.91 17.43 3.54
N ASN A 38 15.90 16.76 2.93
CA ASN A 38 16.25 16.95 1.52
C ASN A 38 16.61 18.39 1.16
N VAL A 39 17.29 19.10 2.05
CA VAL A 39 17.70 20.49 1.83
C VAL A 39 19.23 20.60 1.68
N PRO A 40 19.73 21.49 0.81
CA PRO A 40 21.16 21.78 0.70
C PRO A 40 21.77 22.42 1.97
N GLY A 41 20.94 23.07 2.80
CA GLY A 41 21.38 23.73 4.02
C GLY A 41 20.26 24.47 4.76
N ALA A 42 20.63 25.16 5.85
CA ALA A 42 19.70 25.84 6.77
C ALA A 42 19.16 27.18 6.25
N GLN A 43 19.83 27.80 5.27
CA GLN A 43 19.48 29.18 4.88
C GLN A 43 18.13 29.19 4.14
N PRO A 44 17.24 30.17 4.39
CA PRO A 44 15.92 30.20 3.77
C PRO A 44 15.94 30.05 2.24
N ARG A 45 16.90 30.67 1.55
CA ARG A 45 17.05 30.54 0.09
C ARG A 45 17.30 29.11 -0.41
N GLN A 46 17.72 28.20 0.46
CA GLN A 46 18.04 26.81 0.12
C GLN A 46 16.85 25.86 0.25
N TRP A 47 15.78 26.26 0.94
CA TRP A 47 14.63 25.40 1.22
C TRP A 47 13.27 26.09 1.09
N CYS A 48 13.23 27.42 1.01
CA CYS A 48 12.00 28.19 0.95
C CYS A 48 11.22 27.88 -0.34
N GLY A 49 9.92 27.66 -0.15
CA GLY A 49 8.94 27.43 -1.20
C GLY A 49 7.58 27.16 -0.55
N ALA A 50 6.59 26.80 -1.37
CA ALA A 50 5.22 26.57 -0.89
C ALA A 50 5.11 25.42 0.15
N SER A 51 6.01 24.45 0.10
CA SER A 51 6.04 23.33 1.05
C SER A 51 7.47 22.95 1.46
N ALA A 52 7.63 22.56 2.73
CA ALA A 52 8.85 21.96 3.25
C ALA A 52 8.56 20.62 3.94
N ALA A 53 9.52 19.70 3.88
CA ALA A 53 9.46 18.40 4.55
C ALA A 53 10.29 18.43 5.82
N LEU A 54 9.74 17.87 6.89
CA LEU A 54 10.34 17.79 8.21
C LEU A 54 10.29 16.36 8.74
N HIS A 55 11.31 15.99 9.49
CA HIS A 55 11.19 14.92 10.47
C HIS A 55 11.39 15.43 11.89
N ILE A 56 10.75 14.74 12.83
CA ILE A 56 10.71 15.04 14.26
C ILE A 56 11.32 13.87 14.99
N GLU A 57 12.38 14.15 15.75
CA GLU A 57 13.15 13.15 16.48
C GLU A 57 12.91 13.32 18.00
N PRO A 58 12.25 12.36 18.65
CA PRO A 58 12.04 12.38 20.09
C PRO A 58 13.30 11.96 20.86
N ALA A 59 13.72 12.80 21.81
CA ALA A 59 14.75 12.46 22.78
C ALA A 59 14.13 11.69 23.95
N GLY A 60 13.68 10.46 23.74
CA GLY A 60 13.03 9.60 24.75
C GLY A 60 11.64 9.14 24.32
N ALA A 61 10.73 8.95 25.29
CA ALA A 61 9.35 8.61 24.99
C ALA A 61 8.64 9.79 24.30
N PHE A 62 7.90 9.50 23.22
CA PHE A 62 7.13 10.51 22.49
C PHE A 62 5.91 10.95 23.30
N SER A 63 5.67 12.26 23.38
CA SER A 63 4.46 12.84 23.96
C SER A 63 3.70 13.61 22.87
N GLN A 64 2.46 13.20 22.63
CA GLN A 64 1.61 13.85 21.62
C GLN A 64 1.22 15.27 22.03
N GLU A 65 1.00 15.51 23.32
CA GLU A 65 0.71 16.85 23.85
C GLU A 65 1.89 17.80 23.61
N ALA A 66 3.11 17.36 23.95
CA ALA A 66 4.32 18.16 23.70
C ALA A 66 4.53 18.42 22.20
N PHE A 67 4.20 17.45 21.35
CA PHE A 67 4.27 17.62 19.89
C PHE A 67 3.25 18.64 19.36
N ASN A 68 2.02 18.61 19.88
CA ASN A 68 0.95 19.54 19.52
C ASN A 68 1.30 21.01 19.82
N ASP A 69 2.12 21.26 20.84
CA ASP A 69 2.63 22.60 21.16
C ASP A 69 3.90 22.96 20.39
N PHE A 70 4.76 21.97 20.14
CA PHE A 70 6.05 22.17 19.49
C PHE A 70 5.93 22.48 18.00
N LEU A 71 5.17 21.68 17.24
CA LEU A 71 5.10 21.84 15.78
C LEU A 71 4.56 23.21 15.34
N PRO A 72 3.51 23.79 15.97
CA PRO A 72 3.06 25.13 15.61
C PRO A 72 4.11 26.21 15.85
N GLN A 73 4.96 26.05 16.86
CA GLN A 73 6.08 26.97 17.10
C GLN A 73 7.11 26.88 15.98
N VAL A 74 7.49 25.67 15.59
CA VAL A 74 8.38 25.43 14.44
C VAL A 74 7.81 26.04 13.17
N GLY A 75 6.53 25.80 12.88
CA GLY A 75 5.85 26.36 11.72
C GLY A 75 5.87 27.89 11.69
N ARG A 76 5.61 28.55 12.83
CA ARG A 76 5.71 30.02 12.93
C ARG A 76 7.13 30.52 12.72
N ILE A 77 8.16 29.82 13.21
CA ILE A 77 9.56 30.20 13.01
C ILE A 77 9.92 30.11 11.52
N LEU A 78 9.58 29.01 10.87
CA LEU A 78 9.86 28.80 9.44
C LEU A 78 9.09 29.79 8.56
N ALA A 79 7.81 30.05 8.86
CA ALA A 79 6.99 31.00 8.12
C ALA A 79 7.51 32.45 8.22
N LYS A 80 8.14 32.82 9.34
CA LYS A 80 8.83 34.12 9.46
C LYS A 80 10.06 34.22 8.55
N GLN A 81 10.71 33.10 8.29
CA GLN A 81 11.89 33.05 7.42
C GLN A 81 11.53 32.88 5.93
N CYS A 82 10.39 32.27 5.64
CA CYS A 82 9.88 31.99 4.30
C CYS A 82 8.39 32.32 4.21
N GLY A 83 8.06 33.51 3.68
CA GLY A 83 6.67 33.97 3.55
C GLY A 83 5.82 33.18 2.54
N GLU A 84 6.47 32.41 1.66
CA GLU A 84 5.83 31.52 0.69
C GLU A 84 5.36 30.21 1.30
N LEU A 85 5.91 29.81 2.46
CA LEU A 85 5.61 28.54 3.08
C LEU A 85 4.12 28.46 3.46
N LYS A 86 3.42 27.49 2.86
CA LYS A 86 2.02 27.20 3.15
C LYS A 86 1.83 25.88 3.88
N THR A 87 2.66 24.88 3.59
CA THR A 87 2.45 23.51 4.07
C THR A 87 3.74 22.86 4.56
N LEU A 88 3.73 22.40 5.81
CA LEU A 88 4.72 21.50 6.35
C LEU A 88 4.25 20.07 6.23
N ARG A 89 5.04 19.22 5.58
CA ARG A 89 4.90 17.75 5.65
C ARG A 89 5.81 17.28 6.78
N TRP A 90 5.27 16.59 7.76
CA TRP A 90 6.05 16.17 8.92
C TRP A 90 5.94 14.67 9.16
N THR A 91 7.01 14.08 9.66
CA THR A 91 7.09 12.68 10.10
C THR A 91 7.72 12.63 11.48
N VAL A 92 7.13 11.90 12.43
CA VAL A 92 7.78 11.56 13.71
C VAL A 92 8.48 10.23 13.52
N ILE A 93 9.78 10.17 13.82
CA ILE A 93 10.58 8.94 13.72
C ILE A 93 10.87 8.35 15.11
N ASP A 94 11.19 7.07 15.18
CA ASP A 94 11.76 6.45 16.39
C ASP A 94 13.31 6.48 16.37
N LYS A 95 13.93 5.78 17.33
CA LYS A 95 15.38 5.74 17.49
C LYS A 95 16.09 5.00 16.36
N GLN A 96 15.37 4.17 15.61
CA GLN A 96 15.86 3.41 14.47
C GLN A 96 15.72 4.21 13.17
N GLY A 97 15.02 5.35 13.22
CA GLY A 97 14.71 6.17 12.05
C GLY A 97 13.40 5.79 11.37
N ASP A 98 12.64 4.84 11.93
CA ASP A 98 11.38 4.38 11.35
C ASP A 98 10.25 5.37 11.65
N ALA A 99 9.42 5.63 10.65
CA ALA A 99 8.29 6.55 10.77
C ALA A 99 7.21 5.98 11.72
N ARG A 100 6.89 6.73 12.77
CA ARG A 100 5.85 6.39 13.77
C ARG A 100 4.54 7.13 13.54
N LEU A 101 4.62 8.39 13.13
CA LEU A 101 3.47 9.23 12.79
C LEU A 101 3.84 10.09 11.59
N LYS A 102 2.85 10.44 10.76
CA LYS A 102 3.02 11.35 9.63
C LYS A 102 1.80 12.23 9.47
N GLY A 103 1.98 13.40 8.87
CA GLY A 103 0.87 14.28 8.54
C GLY A 103 1.32 15.59 7.92
N THR A 104 0.39 16.54 7.91
CA THR A 104 0.62 17.89 7.41
C THR A 104 0.22 18.94 8.44
N ALA A 105 0.80 20.12 8.33
CA ALA A 105 0.43 21.30 9.09
C ALA A 105 0.50 22.51 8.16
N SER A 106 -0.54 23.33 8.12
CA SER A 106 -0.66 24.41 7.13
C SER A 106 -0.84 25.78 7.78
N ALA A 107 -0.44 26.83 7.06
CA ALA A 107 -0.45 28.20 7.54
C ALA A 107 -1.87 28.70 7.90
N ASP A 108 -2.87 28.32 7.09
CA ASP A 108 -4.30 28.63 7.31
C ASP A 108 -4.85 27.98 8.58
N GLN A 109 -4.35 26.79 8.92
CA GLN A 109 -4.65 26.07 10.17
C GLN A 109 -3.70 26.47 11.32
N LYS A 110 -2.98 27.58 11.18
CA LYS A 110 -2.00 28.10 12.16
C LYS A 110 -0.96 27.04 12.57
N TRP A 111 -0.55 26.19 11.62
CA TRP A 111 0.45 25.13 11.80
C TRP A 111 0.07 24.08 12.85
N ARG A 112 -1.22 23.94 13.16
CA ARG A 112 -1.70 22.92 14.10
C ARG A 112 -1.39 21.52 13.59
N VAL A 113 -1.03 20.63 14.51
CA VAL A 113 -0.99 19.20 14.23
C VAL A 113 -2.42 18.72 14.03
N ILE A 114 -2.75 18.37 12.80
CA ILE A 114 -3.97 17.63 12.48
C ILE A 114 -3.49 16.21 12.19
N LEU A 115 -3.69 15.31 13.15
CA LEU A 115 -3.48 13.90 12.86
C LEU A 115 -4.52 13.48 11.83
N PRO A 116 -4.14 12.70 10.80
CA PRO A 116 -5.15 11.99 10.02
C PRO A 116 -6.02 11.19 11.00
N PRO A 117 -7.34 11.08 10.75
CA PRO A 117 -8.21 10.25 11.56
C PRO A 117 -7.56 8.88 11.78
N PRO A 118 -7.62 8.30 12.99
CA PRO A 118 -7.10 6.96 13.21
C PRO A 118 -7.73 6.05 12.16
N GLU A 119 -6.86 5.38 11.40
CA GLU A 119 -7.29 4.46 10.36
C GLU A 119 -8.17 3.41 11.03
N ILE A 120 -9.46 3.40 10.66
CA ILE A 120 -10.38 2.39 11.18
C ILE A 120 -9.82 1.07 10.69
N VAL A 121 -9.36 0.21 11.61
CA VAL A 121 -8.72 -1.05 11.26
C VAL A 121 -9.75 -2.07 10.80
N ALA A 122 -9.32 -2.90 9.85
CA ALA A 122 -10.11 -4.03 9.40
C ALA A 122 -10.26 -5.05 10.54
N ASP A 123 -11.31 -5.85 10.48
CA ASP A 123 -11.46 -6.99 11.39
C ASP A 123 -10.26 -7.93 11.21
N ALA A 124 -9.63 -8.32 12.32
CA ALA A 124 -8.45 -9.17 12.35
C ALA A 124 -8.77 -10.61 12.80
N THR A 125 -10.06 -10.98 12.85
CA THR A 125 -10.50 -12.33 13.21
C THR A 125 -9.79 -13.34 12.31
N PRO A 126 -9.01 -14.27 12.86
CA PRO A 126 -8.26 -15.23 12.06
C PRO A 126 -9.21 -16.25 11.43
N TRP A 127 -8.91 -16.65 10.19
CA TRP A 127 -9.55 -17.80 9.55
C TRP A 127 -9.24 -19.09 10.31
N GLN A 128 -10.11 -20.10 10.17
CA GLN A 128 -9.83 -21.43 10.71
C GLN A 128 -9.07 -22.29 9.68
N ARG A 129 -8.22 -23.19 10.19
CA ARG A 129 -7.48 -24.17 9.37
C ARG A 129 -8.23 -25.50 9.38
N PHE A 130 -8.39 -26.12 8.21
CA PHE A 130 -9.04 -27.40 8.03
C PHE A 130 -8.11 -28.36 7.28
N ALA A 131 -7.96 -29.58 7.77
CA ALA A 131 -7.15 -30.61 7.13
C ALA A 131 -7.97 -31.35 6.07
N LEU A 132 -7.44 -31.44 4.84
CA LEU A 132 -7.93 -32.34 3.79
C LEU A 132 -7.23 -33.70 3.86
N SER A 133 -5.96 -33.68 4.24
CA SER A 133 -5.12 -34.86 4.47
C SER A 133 -4.02 -34.52 5.48
N ALA A 134 -3.14 -35.48 5.80
CA ALA A 134 -2.03 -35.27 6.72
C ALA A 134 -1.06 -34.14 6.29
N ARG A 135 -0.98 -33.82 4.99
CA ARG A 135 -0.06 -32.80 4.44
C ARG A 135 -0.76 -31.69 3.67
N CYS A 136 -2.09 -31.68 3.65
CA CYS A 136 -2.84 -30.69 2.91
C CYS A 136 -3.94 -30.07 3.74
N SER A 137 -4.01 -28.74 3.73
CA SER A 137 -5.00 -27.96 4.45
C SER A 137 -5.59 -26.87 3.57
N PHE A 138 -6.76 -26.40 3.96
CA PHE A 138 -7.35 -25.16 3.46
C PHE A 138 -7.72 -24.26 4.63
N ARG A 139 -8.06 -23.01 4.33
CA ARG A 139 -8.40 -21.99 5.31
C ARG A 139 -9.58 -21.16 4.84
N THR A 140 -10.55 -20.98 5.72
CA THR A 140 -11.74 -20.18 5.48
C THR A 140 -12.40 -19.81 6.82
N TYR A 141 -13.45 -19.00 6.79
CA TYR A 141 -14.33 -18.83 7.95
C TYR A 141 -15.45 -19.84 7.91
N TRP A 142 -15.67 -20.49 9.04
CA TRP A 142 -16.77 -21.42 9.26
C TRP A 142 -17.65 -20.91 10.40
N PRO A 143 -18.97 -20.84 10.22
CA PRO A 143 -19.86 -20.40 11.28
C PRO A 143 -19.89 -21.43 12.43
N ALA A 144 -19.91 -20.91 13.67
CA ALA A 144 -19.85 -21.72 14.88
C ALA A 144 -21.16 -22.49 15.17
N ASP A 145 -22.25 -22.15 14.51
CA ASP A 145 -23.58 -22.76 14.69
C ASP A 145 -23.74 -24.12 13.99
N GLY A 146 -22.72 -24.56 13.24
CA GLY A 146 -22.70 -25.88 12.63
C GLY A 146 -23.68 -26.05 11.47
N GLN A 147 -24.22 -24.96 10.91
CA GLN A 147 -25.04 -25.07 9.69
C GLN A 147 -24.22 -25.73 8.57
N ALA A 148 -24.77 -26.88 8.15
CA ALA A 148 -24.29 -27.86 7.19
C ALA A 148 -22.79 -27.79 6.87
N ALA A 149 -22.00 -28.68 7.50
CA ALA A 149 -20.67 -29.02 7.03
C ALA A 149 -20.70 -29.31 5.51
N GLN A 150 -20.31 -28.32 4.71
CA GLN A 150 -20.26 -28.44 3.26
C GLN A 150 -19.04 -29.30 2.91
N PRO A 151 -19.20 -30.37 2.12
CA PRO A 151 -18.05 -31.16 1.70
C PRO A 151 -17.09 -30.27 0.90
N VAL A 152 -15.81 -30.32 1.26
CA VAL A 152 -14.75 -29.66 0.50
C VAL A 152 -14.02 -30.71 -0.30
N SER A 153 -13.89 -30.49 -1.61
CA SER A 153 -13.28 -31.47 -2.51
C SER A 153 -12.33 -30.77 -3.49
N PRO A 154 -11.06 -31.21 -3.61
CA PRO A 154 -10.21 -30.78 -4.71
C PRO A 154 -10.79 -31.28 -6.03
N GLU A 155 -10.44 -30.65 -7.14
CA GLU A 155 -10.63 -31.26 -8.45
C GLU A 155 -9.59 -32.37 -8.67
N GLY A 156 -10.05 -33.55 -9.12
CA GLY A 156 -9.22 -34.75 -9.27
C GLY A 156 -9.22 -35.65 -8.03
N SER A 157 -8.41 -36.72 -8.07
CA SER A 157 -8.36 -37.74 -7.02
C SER A 157 -7.52 -37.35 -5.80
N GLU A 158 -6.58 -36.41 -5.96
CA GLU A 158 -5.69 -35.97 -4.88
C GLU A 158 -5.57 -34.44 -4.85
N PRO A 159 -5.57 -33.79 -3.66
CA PRO A 159 -5.39 -32.36 -3.55
C PRO A 159 -3.96 -31.96 -3.91
N ARG A 160 -3.82 -30.96 -4.77
CA ARG A 160 -2.53 -30.32 -5.06
C ARG A 160 -2.25 -29.27 -4.00
N CYS A 161 -1.13 -29.39 -3.30
CA CYS A 161 -0.80 -28.50 -2.19
C CYS A 161 0.60 -27.91 -2.39
N ASP A 162 0.79 -26.67 -1.98
CA ASP A 162 2.09 -26.01 -2.05
C ASP A 162 3.06 -26.51 -0.95
N ASP A 163 4.29 -26.00 -0.95
CA ASP A 163 5.33 -26.38 0.01
C ASP A 163 4.97 -26.05 1.46
N ALA A 164 4.01 -25.14 1.68
CA ALA A 164 3.47 -24.80 2.99
C ALA A 164 2.26 -25.69 3.38
N GLY A 165 1.89 -26.64 2.53
CA GLY A 165 0.80 -27.58 2.75
C GLY A 165 -0.59 -26.98 2.51
N TRP A 166 -0.70 -25.89 1.75
CA TRP A 166 -1.99 -25.30 1.38
C TRP A 166 -2.48 -25.78 0.04
N ILE A 167 -3.75 -26.14 -0.06
CA ILE A 167 -4.38 -26.54 -1.33
C ILE A 167 -4.31 -25.40 -2.38
N GLN A 168 -4.09 -25.79 -3.63
CA GLN A 168 -3.98 -24.91 -4.80
C GLN A 168 -4.85 -25.45 -5.94
N GLY A 169 -5.38 -24.53 -6.74
CA GLY A 169 -6.11 -24.87 -7.96
C GLY A 169 -7.60 -25.15 -7.74
N PRO A 170 -8.29 -25.65 -8.76
CA PRO A 170 -9.74 -25.79 -8.74
C PRO A 170 -10.24 -26.83 -7.74
N GLY A 171 -11.46 -26.60 -7.24
CA GLY A 171 -12.14 -27.50 -6.31
C GLY A 171 -13.56 -27.02 -6.01
N ARG A 172 -14.13 -27.53 -4.92
CA ARG A 172 -15.52 -27.28 -4.55
C ARG A 172 -15.71 -27.13 -3.04
N ILE A 173 -16.65 -26.27 -2.66
CA ILE A 173 -17.24 -26.21 -1.32
C ILE A 173 -18.74 -26.43 -1.51
N GLY A 174 -19.24 -27.59 -1.08
CA GLY A 174 -20.60 -28.02 -1.38
C GLY A 174 -20.85 -28.07 -2.89
N SER A 175 -21.82 -27.29 -3.36
CA SER A 175 -22.15 -27.17 -4.78
C SER A 175 -21.40 -26.05 -5.50
N SER A 176 -20.62 -25.23 -4.80
CA SER A 176 -19.92 -24.09 -5.38
C SER A 176 -18.56 -24.49 -5.93
N ALA A 177 -18.30 -24.17 -7.19
CA ALA A 177 -16.96 -24.27 -7.77
C ALA A 177 -16.10 -23.11 -7.25
N VAL A 178 -14.92 -23.43 -6.74
CA VAL A 178 -13.95 -22.48 -6.21
C VAL A 178 -12.58 -22.75 -6.80
N THR A 179 -11.73 -21.72 -6.78
CA THR A 179 -10.30 -21.84 -7.05
C THR A 179 -9.56 -21.59 -5.76
N PHE A 180 -8.81 -22.58 -5.28
CA PHE A 180 -7.95 -22.43 -4.12
C PHE A 180 -6.66 -21.69 -4.49
N VAL A 181 -6.37 -20.60 -3.77
CA VAL A 181 -5.12 -19.86 -3.89
C VAL A 181 -4.49 -19.79 -2.51
N SER A 182 -3.36 -20.49 -2.33
CA SER A 182 -2.72 -20.62 -1.02
C SER A 182 -3.71 -21.05 0.07
N GLY A 183 -4.55 -22.03 -0.23
CA GLY A 183 -5.53 -22.58 0.72
C GLY A 183 -6.78 -21.73 0.95
N TYR A 184 -6.87 -20.52 0.41
CA TYR A 184 -8.10 -19.74 0.45
C TYR A 184 -9.01 -20.14 -0.72
N PRO A 185 -10.29 -20.45 -0.50
CA PRO A 185 -11.26 -20.66 -1.57
C PRO A 185 -11.71 -19.33 -2.17
N LEU A 186 -11.56 -19.19 -3.49
CA LEU A 186 -11.98 -18.00 -4.23
C LEU A 186 -13.10 -18.33 -5.22
N LEU A 187 -14.16 -17.54 -5.20
CA LEU A 187 -15.22 -17.56 -6.21
C LEU A 187 -14.89 -16.57 -7.33
N ASN A 188 -15.19 -16.96 -8.57
CA ASN A 188 -14.95 -16.15 -9.76
C ASN A 188 -13.49 -15.68 -9.93
N ALA A 189 -12.52 -16.39 -9.34
CA ALA A 189 -11.11 -16.02 -9.41
C ALA A 189 -10.66 -15.93 -10.87
N PRO A 190 -10.04 -14.82 -11.30
CA PRO A 190 -9.51 -14.72 -12.64
C PRO A 190 -8.25 -15.58 -12.78
N ALA A 191 -7.92 -16.05 -13.98
CA ALA A 191 -6.80 -16.98 -14.19
C ALA A 191 -5.45 -16.43 -13.72
N GLY A 192 -5.27 -15.10 -13.73
CA GLY A 192 -4.06 -14.46 -13.19
C GLY A 192 -3.90 -14.61 -11.67
N ALA A 193 -4.98 -14.93 -10.93
CA ALA A 193 -4.95 -15.15 -9.49
C ALA A 193 -4.21 -16.43 -9.10
N THR A 194 -4.11 -17.42 -10.00
CA THR A 194 -3.41 -18.69 -9.76
C THR A 194 -1.97 -18.69 -10.25
N GLN A 195 -1.44 -17.55 -10.70
CA GLN A 195 -0.04 -17.44 -11.08
C GLN A 195 0.89 -17.60 -9.87
N GLN A 196 2.05 -18.23 -10.06
CA GLN A 196 3.02 -18.47 -8.99
C GLN A 196 3.54 -17.19 -8.33
N SER A 197 3.55 -16.07 -9.07
CA SER A 197 3.96 -14.76 -8.55
C SER A 197 2.88 -14.10 -7.70
N THR A 198 1.64 -14.59 -7.70
CA THR A 198 0.54 -14.00 -6.92
C THR A 198 0.75 -14.27 -5.44
N GLN A 199 0.63 -13.22 -4.63
CA GLN A 199 0.82 -13.30 -3.18
C GLN A 199 -0.44 -12.88 -2.44
N VAL A 200 -0.76 -13.56 -1.34
CA VAL A 200 -1.81 -13.08 -0.42
C VAL A 200 -1.21 -12.01 0.48
N VAL A 201 -1.71 -10.79 0.38
CA VAL A 201 -1.26 -9.65 1.22
C VAL A 201 -1.97 -9.67 2.57
N SER A 202 -3.28 -9.87 2.55
CA SER A 202 -4.12 -9.94 3.74
C SER A 202 -5.38 -10.73 3.44
N ALA A 203 -5.95 -11.35 4.47
CA ALA A 203 -7.23 -12.02 4.40
C ALA A 203 -7.91 -11.93 5.77
N ASN A 204 -9.17 -11.48 5.77
CA ASN A 204 -10.03 -11.45 6.94
C ASN A 204 -11.48 -11.78 6.57
N ASN A 205 -12.42 -11.73 7.53
CA ASN A 205 -13.85 -11.98 7.33
C ASN A 205 -14.59 -10.84 6.60
N GLN A 206 -13.86 -9.85 6.09
CA GLN A 206 -14.38 -8.76 5.29
C GLN A 206 -13.92 -8.90 3.83
N ARG A 207 -12.66 -9.29 3.61
CA ARG A 207 -12.06 -9.41 2.29
C ARG A 207 -10.74 -10.19 2.27
N LEU A 208 -10.28 -10.50 1.07
CA LEU A 208 -8.95 -11.01 0.76
C LEU A 208 -8.31 -10.11 -0.29
N ILE A 209 -7.01 -9.82 -0.12
CA ILE A 209 -6.24 -8.99 -1.04
C ILE A 209 -5.13 -9.83 -1.67
N LEU A 210 -5.16 -9.96 -3.00
CA LEU A 210 -4.09 -10.60 -3.78
C LEU A 210 -3.21 -9.54 -4.43
N ALA A 211 -1.90 -9.68 -4.30
CA ALA A 211 -0.88 -8.88 -4.97
C ALA A 211 -0.38 -9.58 -6.24
N SER A 212 -0.07 -8.79 -7.26
CA SER A 212 0.47 -9.29 -8.53
C SER A 212 1.92 -9.83 -8.44
N GLY A 213 2.58 -9.65 -7.30
CA GLY A 213 4.00 -9.96 -7.07
C GLY A 213 4.51 -9.36 -5.76
N SER A 214 5.79 -9.56 -5.45
CA SER A 214 6.47 -8.90 -4.33
C SER A 214 6.54 -7.38 -4.50
N ASP A 215 6.83 -6.91 -5.72
CA ASP A 215 6.83 -5.49 -6.09
C ASP A 215 5.50 -5.08 -6.75
N ALA A 216 4.39 -5.49 -6.15
CA ALA A 216 3.07 -5.36 -6.76
C ALA A 216 2.74 -3.91 -7.18
N SER A 217 2.31 -3.77 -8.43
CA SER A 217 1.72 -2.56 -8.99
C SER A 217 0.20 -2.65 -9.08
N SER A 218 -0.39 -3.83 -8.83
CA SER A 218 -1.84 -4.03 -8.82
C SER A 218 -2.27 -5.10 -7.83
N TRP A 219 -3.53 -5.00 -7.38
CA TRP A 219 -4.13 -5.91 -6.42
C TRP A 219 -5.57 -6.25 -6.79
N LEU A 220 -5.97 -7.49 -6.54
CA LEU A 220 -7.39 -7.87 -6.52
C LEU A 220 -7.94 -7.70 -5.12
N LEU A 221 -9.13 -7.11 -5.04
CA LEU A 221 -9.91 -7.02 -3.81
C LEU A 221 -11.07 -8.01 -3.91
N LEU A 222 -11.15 -8.96 -2.98
CA LEU A 222 -12.17 -9.99 -2.98
C LEU A 222 -12.98 -9.94 -1.69
N PRO A 223 -14.21 -9.42 -1.67
CA PRO A 223 -15.06 -9.43 -0.48
C PRO A 223 -15.35 -10.84 0.02
N TRP A 224 -15.55 -10.98 1.33
CA TRP A 224 -15.98 -12.23 1.94
C TRP A 224 -17.45 -12.53 1.62
N ASP A 225 -17.73 -13.73 1.12
CA ASP A 225 -19.07 -14.25 0.83
C ASP A 225 -19.42 -15.37 1.81
N ALA A 226 -20.13 -14.98 2.88
CA ALA A 226 -20.50 -15.89 3.96
C ALA A 226 -21.43 -17.02 3.51
N ALA A 227 -22.27 -16.80 2.48
CA ALA A 227 -23.20 -17.82 1.99
C ALA A 227 -22.49 -18.99 1.31
N HIS A 228 -21.29 -18.75 0.79
CA HIS A 228 -20.50 -19.74 0.07
C HIS A 228 -19.17 -20.09 0.76
N LEU A 229 -18.92 -19.52 1.95
CA LEU A 229 -17.73 -19.73 2.76
C LEU A 229 -16.42 -19.49 1.97
N ALA A 230 -16.41 -18.45 1.13
CA ALA A 230 -15.32 -18.14 0.22
C ALA A 230 -15.18 -16.63 -0.02
N TRP A 231 -14.03 -16.20 -0.53
CA TRP A 231 -13.84 -14.83 -0.99
C TRP A 231 -14.21 -14.71 -2.46
N ARG A 232 -14.99 -13.70 -2.84
CA ARG A 232 -15.50 -13.54 -4.20
C ARG A 232 -14.77 -12.44 -4.92
N PHE A 233 -14.28 -12.73 -6.11
CA PHE A 233 -13.87 -11.67 -7.03
C PHE A 233 -15.12 -11.09 -7.71
N ASP A 234 -15.35 -9.80 -7.51
CA ASP A 234 -16.50 -9.05 -8.03
C ASP A 234 -16.11 -8.04 -9.14
N GLY A 235 -14.84 -8.04 -9.56
CA GLY A 235 -14.31 -7.09 -10.52
C GLY A 235 -13.47 -5.97 -9.90
N SER A 236 -13.33 -5.89 -8.58
CA SER A 236 -12.56 -4.84 -7.90
C SER A 236 -11.05 -4.99 -8.08
N VAL A 237 -10.41 -4.01 -8.72
CA VAL A 237 -8.96 -3.99 -8.96
C VAL A 237 -8.35 -2.65 -8.52
N LEU A 238 -7.33 -2.73 -7.67
CA LEU A 238 -6.53 -1.59 -7.24
C LEU A 238 -5.24 -1.52 -8.06
N ILE A 239 -4.84 -0.32 -8.48
CA ILE A 239 -3.60 -0.09 -9.25
C ILE A 239 -2.79 1.02 -8.60
N LYS A 240 -1.50 0.77 -8.38
CA LYS A 240 -0.56 1.78 -7.88
C LYS A 240 -0.32 2.83 -8.96
N ALA A 241 -0.48 4.10 -8.60
CA ALA A 241 -0.22 5.23 -9.49
C ALA A 241 0.29 6.44 -8.72
N THR A 242 0.96 7.34 -9.42
CA THR A 242 1.24 8.71 -8.97
C THR A 242 0.08 9.64 -9.33
N PRO A 243 -0.04 10.82 -8.69
CA PRO A 243 -1.06 11.81 -9.06
C PRO A 243 -1.00 12.22 -10.54
N GLY A 244 0.21 12.39 -11.09
CA GLY A 244 0.39 12.75 -12.51
C GLY A 244 -0.09 11.66 -13.46
N GLU A 245 0.19 10.39 -13.16
CA GLU A 245 -0.32 9.25 -13.96
C GLU A 245 -1.84 9.11 -13.84
N ALA A 246 -2.42 9.43 -12.68
CA ALA A 246 -3.86 9.41 -12.49
C ALA A 246 -4.59 10.52 -13.28
N GLU A 247 -3.95 11.65 -13.56
CA GLU A 247 -4.52 12.74 -14.36
C GLU A 247 -4.35 12.54 -15.88
N ASP A 248 -3.28 11.84 -16.31
CA ASP A 248 -3.00 11.54 -17.71
C ASP A 248 -3.82 10.35 -18.23
N ALA A 249 -4.69 10.60 -19.23
CA ALA A 249 -5.54 9.57 -19.83
C ALA A 249 -4.77 8.41 -20.46
N ARG A 250 -3.63 8.67 -21.12
CA ARG A 250 -2.82 7.61 -21.73
C ARG A 250 -2.13 6.78 -20.66
N ALA A 251 -1.57 7.42 -19.64
CA ALA A 251 -0.94 6.73 -18.51
C ALA A 251 -1.95 5.84 -17.78
N ARG A 252 -3.16 6.34 -17.50
CA ARG A 252 -4.26 5.54 -16.93
C ARG A 252 -4.58 4.31 -17.77
N THR A 253 -4.75 4.47 -19.08
CA THR A 253 -5.03 3.33 -19.99
C THR A 253 -3.90 2.30 -19.92
N THR A 254 -2.63 2.72 -19.99
CA THR A 254 -1.49 1.81 -19.90
C THR A 254 -1.46 1.02 -18.59
N LEU A 255 -1.74 1.68 -17.46
CA LEU A 255 -1.81 1.05 -16.15
C LEU A 255 -2.93 0.01 -16.07
N ILE A 256 -4.12 0.34 -16.58
CA ILE A 256 -5.28 -0.56 -16.62
C ILE A 256 -5.01 -1.77 -17.51
N ASP A 257 -4.47 -1.55 -18.71
CA ASP A 257 -4.17 -2.64 -19.66
C ASP A 257 -3.13 -3.61 -19.09
N ALA A 258 -2.09 -3.08 -18.44
CA ALA A 258 -1.09 -3.90 -17.75
C ALA A 258 -1.73 -4.75 -16.62
N ALA A 259 -2.59 -4.15 -15.79
CA ALA A 259 -3.30 -4.86 -14.74
C ALA A 259 -4.28 -5.91 -15.32
N ARG A 260 -5.02 -5.57 -16.36
CA ARG A 260 -5.94 -6.46 -17.07
C ARG A 260 -5.24 -7.69 -17.63
N GLN A 261 -4.07 -7.50 -18.25
CA GLN A 261 -3.23 -8.58 -18.75
C GLN A 261 -2.67 -9.42 -17.60
N ARG A 262 -2.12 -8.80 -16.55
CA ARG A 262 -1.54 -9.51 -15.39
C ARG A 262 -2.56 -10.40 -14.69
N TRP A 263 -3.79 -9.92 -14.54
CA TRP A 263 -4.86 -10.68 -13.88
C TRP A 263 -5.62 -11.58 -14.85
N ALA A 264 -5.33 -11.54 -16.15
CA ALA A 264 -6.04 -12.29 -17.19
C ALA A 264 -7.56 -12.07 -17.14
N LEU A 265 -7.97 -10.79 -17.03
CA LEU A 265 -9.38 -10.42 -16.88
C LEU A 265 -10.16 -10.45 -18.21
N GLY A 266 -9.47 -10.51 -19.35
CA GLY A 266 -10.10 -10.41 -20.67
C GLY A 266 -10.90 -9.12 -20.80
N ASP A 267 -12.03 -9.18 -21.51
CA ASP A 267 -12.94 -8.04 -21.70
C ASP A 267 -13.95 -7.86 -20.56
N LYS A 268 -13.77 -8.58 -19.44
CA LYS A 268 -14.68 -8.45 -18.29
C LYS A 268 -14.64 -7.02 -17.75
N GLU A 269 -15.82 -6.53 -17.38
CA GLU A 269 -15.95 -5.30 -16.62
C GLU A 269 -15.25 -5.44 -15.28
N ALA A 270 -14.61 -4.36 -14.86
CA ALA A 270 -13.86 -4.28 -13.62
C ALA A 270 -13.98 -2.86 -13.08
N ALA A 271 -14.06 -2.75 -11.76
CA ALA A 271 -14.04 -1.49 -11.05
C ALA A 271 -12.58 -1.14 -10.74
N TRP A 272 -12.03 -0.20 -11.49
CA TRP A 272 -10.63 0.18 -11.38
C TRP A 272 -10.46 1.35 -10.41
N GLN A 273 -9.54 1.22 -9.47
CA GLN A 273 -9.18 2.31 -8.57
C GLN A 273 -7.66 2.53 -8.58
N LEU A 274 -7.26 3.75 -8.93
CA LEU A 274 -5.86 4.17 -8.88
C LEU A 274 -5.57 4.70 -7.47
N ILE A 275 -4.49 4.24 -6.86
CA ILE A 275 -4.13 4.52 -5.46
C ILE A 275 -2.65 4.87 -5.36
N ALA A 276 -2.31 5.79 -4.45
CA ALA A 276 -0.91 6.09 -4.16
C ALA A 276 -0.24 4.98 -3.35
N ALA A 277 -0.99 4.40 -2.41
CA ALA A 277 -0.52 3.33 -1.52
C ALA A 277 -1.68 2.40 -1.13
N LEU A 278 -1.36 1.12 -0.93
CA LEU A 278 -2.25 0.13 -0.35
C LEU A 278 -2.14 0.13 1.17
N HIS A 279 -3.27 0.00 1.85
CA HIS A 279 -3.39 -0.04 3.31
C HIS A 279 -4.02 -1.37 3.76
N PRO A 280 -3.30 -2.51 3.76
CA PRO A 280 -3.91 -3.84 3.92
C PRO A 280 -4.68 -4.05 5.22
N HIS A 281 -4.31 -3.34 6.29
CA HIS A 281 -4.90 -3.47 7.61
C HIS A 281 -6.02 -2.46 7.90
N ALA A 282 -6.28 -1.53 6.98
CA ALA A 282 -7.36 -0.57 7.09
C ALA A 282 -8.71 -1.19 6.71
N LEU A 283 -9.82 -0.70 7.26
CA LEU A 283 -11.17 -1.13 6.92
C LEU A 283 -11.44 -0.92 5.42
N ASN A 284 -11.07 0.24 4.89
CA ASN A 284 -10.93 0.48 3.46
C ASN A 284 -9.44 0.40 3.09
N PRO A 285 -8.99 -0.60 2.30
CA PRO A 285 -7.58 -0.75 1.94
C PRO A 285 -7.05 0.31 0.97
N ALA A 286 -7.95 1.15 0.44
CA ALA A 286 -7.64 2.23 -0.47
C ALA A 286 -8.46 3.49 -0.09
N PRO A 287 -8.18 4.11 1.07
CA PRO A 287 -8.99 5.21 1.62
C PRO A 287 -8.92 6.48 0.76
N ASP A 288 -7.81 6.70 0.07
CA ASP A 288 -7.53 7.91 -0.71
C ASP A 288 -7.34 7.56 -2.21
N PRO A 289 -8.41 7.28 -2.97
CA PRO A 289 -8.31 7.08 -4.42
C PRO A 289 -7.77 8.32 -5.13
N LEU A 290 -6.82 8.11 -6.03
CA LEU A 290 -6.39 9.13 -7.00
C LEU A 290 -7.39 9.24 -8.15
N ALA A 291 -7.98 8.12 -8.57
CA ALA A 291 -9.06 8.05 -9.54
C ALA A 291 -9.89 6.77 -9.33
N GLN A 292 -11.19 6.85 -9.59
CA GLN A 292 -12.10 5.70 -9.67
C GLN A 292 -12.69 5.67 -11.07
N LEU A 293 -12.58 4.52 -11.74
CA LEU A 293 -13.01 4.34 -13.12
C LEU A 293 -13.93 3.13 -13.16
N ASN A 294 -15.22 3.41 -13.25
CA ASN A 294 -16.20 2.40 -13.64
C ASN A 294 -16.09 2.22 -15.16
N SER A 295 -16.32 1.00 -15.65
CA SER A 295 -16.25 0.68 -17.09
C SER A 295 -17.23 1.47 -17.98
N ASP A 296 -18.11 2.30 -17.41
CA ASP A 296 -19.02 3.18 -18.15
C ASP A 296 -18.38 4.51 -18.54
N ALA A 297 -17.33 4.45 -19.36
CA ALA A 297 -16.97 5.55 -20.25
C ALA A 297 -16.10 5.02 -21.39
N ALA A 298 -16.72 4.29 -22.32
CA ALA A 298 -16.25 4.38 -23.69
C ALA A 298 -16.19 5.88 -24.04
N PRO A 299 -15.05 6.44 -24.47
CA PRO A 299 -15.06 7.78 -25.01
C PRO A 299 -15.98 7.74 -26.22
N ALA A 300 -17.14 8.39 -26.11
CA ALA A 300 -17.97 8.71 -27.25
C ALA A 300 -17.05 9.31 -28.30
N ALA A 301 -16.88 8.59 -29.42
CA ALA A 301 -16.19 9.09 -30.58
C ALA A 301 -16.86 10.41 -30.97
N ARG A 302 -16.25 11.54 -30.62
CA ARG A 302 -16.62 12.82 -31.20
C ARG A 302 -16.11 12.79 -32.63
N GLY A 303 -17.06 12.94 -33.54
CA GLY A 303 -16.94 12.70 -34.97
C GLY A 303 -15.75 13.33 -35.68
N LYS A 304 -15.42 12.69 -36.81
CA LYS A 304 -15.59 13.31 -38.11
C LYS A 304 -16.31 12.34 -39.02
#